data_AF-A0A7V8NGR8-F1
#
_entry.id   AF-A0A7V8NGR8-F1
#
_cell.length_a   1.000
_cell.length_b   1.000
_cell.length_c   1.000
_cell.angle_alpha   90.00
_cell.angle_beta   90.00
_cell.angle_gamma   90.00
#
_symmetry.space_group_name_H-M   'P 1'
#
loop_
_entity.id
_entity.type
_entity.pdbx_description
1 polymer ?
#
loop_
_entity_poly.entity_id
_entity_poly.type
_entity_poly.pdbx_seq_one_letter_code
_entity_poly.pdbx_strand_id
1 'polypeptide(L)'
;MCRREHRYTAPSYRCGCGTPVPLPLLRGEPPTRVEHRTWAGSWVRVRCGACGVLDEWPQPELGCGCGAVLRLPVDPVRAESGTDGARAGQVSPPSPEDPDAAPPDASGRDGVAGPGGVDGPNSADSGASSVAAGTPSPSREGRPGTPEGTGTSGDVGSPGTPGREVPASHRESGPYRRPPTVGPRPAFQPVTIRTAHDARHAAAHYLRWLGFREVRVTDRRPSSGLDLRGPRVVGHVDPTTSPVEARDVETLWLNGLNESRTAVCFSLAGYTAESRHRAEGLGLPLFVLDLTGTPQPVNTPANRLLRAAP
;
A
#
# COMPACT_ATOMS: atom_id res chain seq x y z
N MET A 1 -9.05 11.65 -27.20
CA MET A 1 -9.68 10.31 -27.20
C MET A 1 -10.25 10.01 -28.59
N CYS A 2 -10.23 8.75 -29.04
CA CYS A 2 -10.61 8.37 -30.41
C CYS A 2 -12.13 8.30 -30.70
N ARG A 3 -13.00 8.57 -29.70
CA ARG A 3 -14.48 8.57 -29.79
C ARG A 3 -15.13 7.31 -30.43
N ARG A 4 -14.42 6.17 -30.46
CA ARG A 4 -14.99 4.90 -30.91
C ARG A 4 -16.03 4.38 -29.92
N GLU A 5 -17.11 3.82 -30.45
CA GLU A 5 -18.12 3.13 -29.67
C GLU A 5 -17.64 1.73 -29.28
N HIS A 6 -17.93 1.32 -28.04
CA HIS A 6 -17.55 0.02 -27.51
C HIS A 6 -18.75 -0.63 -26.82
N ARG A 7 -18.95 -1.92 -27.08
CA ARG A 7 -19.91 -2.73 -26.32
C ARG A 7 -19.18 -3.36 -25.14
N TYR A 8 -19.68 -3.13 -23.93
CA TYR A 8 -19.14 -3.69 -22.69
C TYR A 8 -20.20 -4.55 -22.00
N THR A 9 -19.79 -5.74 -21.53
CA THR A 9 -20.61 -6.61 -20.67
C THR A 9 -19.88 -6.77 -19.35
N ALA A 10 -20.51 -6.40 -18.24
CA ALA A 10 -19.89 -6.49 -16.93
C ALA A 10 -19.60 -7.96 -16.58
N PRO A 11 -18.39 -8.28 -16.09
CA PRO A 11 -18.10 -9.61 -15.56
C PRO A 11 -18.96 -9.89 -14.32
N SER A 12 -19.31 -11.16 -14.12
CA SER A 12 -19.91 -11.63 -12.87
C SER A 12 -18.88 -12.44 -12.08
N TYR A 13 -18.72 -12.12 -10.81
CA TYR A 13 -17.79 -12.79 -9.91
C TYR A 13 -18.53 -13.70 -8.93
N ARG A 14 -17.88 -14.70 -8.34
CA ARG A 14 -18.55 -15.60 -7.37
C ARG A 14 -18.35 -15.11 -5.94
N CYS A 15 -19.43 -14.90 -5.20
CA CYS A 15 -19.40 -14.69 -3.76
C CYS A 15 -18.96 -15.98 -3.03
N GLY A 16 -18.44 -15.85 -1.81
CA GLY A 16 -18.17 -16.99 -0.93
C GLY A 16 -19.40 -17.84 -0.61
N CYS A 17 -20.61 -17.29 -0.73
CA CYS A 17 -21.86 -18.06 -0.63
C CYS A 17 -22.23 -18.85 -1.91
N GLY A 18 -21.47 -18.70 -2.99
CA GLY A 18 -21.69 -19.37 -4.28
C GLY A 18 -22.51 -18.58 -5.29
N THR A 19 -23.22 -17.51 -4.88
CA THR A 19 -24.03 -16.69 -5.79
C THR A 19 -23.15 -15.78 -6.67
N PRO A 20 -23.44 -15.67 -7.99
CA PRO A 20 -22.81 -14.68 -8.85
C PRO A 20 -23.16 -13.25 -8.40
N VAL A 21 -22.16 -12.39 -8.29
CA VAL A 21 -22.28 -10.96 -7.98
C VAL A 21 -22.08 -10.17 -9.27
N PRO A 22 -23.15 -9.70 -9.91
CA PRO A 22 -23.04 -8.75 -11.02
C PRO A 22 -22.65 -7.37 -10.47
N LEU A 23 -21.69 -6.70 -11.12
CA LEU A 23 -21.35 -5.32 -10.78
C LEU A 23 -22.38 -4.35 -11.35
N PRO A 24 -23.09 -3.56 -10.52
CA PRO A 24 -24.16 -2.68 -10.98
C PRO A 24 -23.58 -1.43 -11.65
N LEU A 25 -23.37 -1.49 -12.97
CA LEU A 25 -22.90 -0.32 -13.73
C LEU A 25 -23.94 0.81 -13.70
N LEU A 26 -23.52 2.03 -13.36
CA LEU A 26 -24.35 3.22 -13.46
C LEU A 26 -24.52 3.60 -14.93
N ARG A 27 -25.77 3.55 -15.42
CA ARG A 27 -26.08 3.95 -16.79
C ARG A 27 -26.27 5.47 -16.84
N GLY A 28 -25.53 6.13 -17.72
CA GLY A 28 -25.64 7.58 -17.93
C GLY A 28 -24.52 8.39 -17.27
N GLU A 29 -23.76 7.81 -16.34
CA GLU A 29 -22.54 8.45 -15.83
C GLU A 29 -21.36 8.20 -16.78
N PRO A 30 -20.55 9.24 -17.08
CA PRO A 30 -19.43 9.10 -17.99
C PRO A 30 -18.33 8.22 -17.36
N PRO A 31 -17.74 7.29 -18.13
CA PRO A 31 -16.60 6.51 -17.65
C PRO A 31 -15.37 7.42 -17.47
N THR A 32 -14.58 7.13 -16.44
CA THR A 32 -13.38 7.90 -16.12
C THR A 32 -12.15 7.32 -16.80
N ARG A 33 -11.32 8.15 -17.42
CA ARG A 33 -10.04 7.69 -17.97
C ARG A 33 -9.07 7.34 -16.86
N VAL A 34 -8.44 6.18 -16.97
CA VAL A 34 -7.37 5.78 -16.07
C VAL A 34 -6.07 6.42 -16.54
N GLU A 35 -5.69 7.53 -15.92
CA GLU A 35 -4.36 8.11 -16.11
C GLU A 35 -3.32 7.36 -15.26
N HIS A 36 -3.70 6.98 -14.03
CA HIS A 36 -2.85 6.23 -13.11
C HIS A 36 -3.65 5.10 -12.44
N ARG A 37 -3.11 3.88 -12.49
CA ARG A 37 -3.65 2.76 -11.72
C ARG A 37 -3.15 2.84 -10.29
N THR A 38 -4.07 3.14 -9.39
CA THR A 38 -3.88 2.99 -7.94
C THR A 38 -4.65 1.76 -7.49
N TRP A 39 -4.15 1.07 -6.47
CA TRP A 39 -4.82 -0.12 -5.96
C TRP A 39 -6.25 0.20 -5.50
N ALA A 40 -6.46 1.28 -4.73
CA ALA A 40 -7.78 1.70 -4.28
C ALA A 40 -8.77 1.95 -5.44
N GLY A 41 -8.28 2.46 -6.59
CA GLY A 41 -9.11 2.70 -7.77
C GLY A 41 -9.37 1.45 -8.62
N SER A 42 -8.75 0.31 -8.31
CA SER A 42 -8.90 -0.95 -9.03
C SER A 42 -9.94 -1.90 -8.44
N TRP A 43 -10.60 -1.49 -7.34
CA TRP A 43 -11.62 -2.27 -6.65
C TRP A 43 -12.87 -1.43 -6.36
N VAL A 44 -14.03 -2.07 -6.40
CA VAL A 44 -15.30 -1.52 -5.95
C VAL A 44 -15.93 -2.43 -4.91
N ARG A 45 -16.50 -1.84 -3.87
CA ARG A 45 -17.27 -2.57 -2.88
C ARG A 45 -18.68 -2.80 -3.41
N VAL A 46 -19.14 -4.05 -3.41
CA VAL A 46 -20.52 -4.40 -3.81
C VAL A 46 -21.05 -5.48 -2.86
N ARG A 47 -22.29 -5.35 -2.41
CA ARG A 47 -22.94 -6.39 -1.60
C ARG A 47 -23.42 -7.55 -2.47
N CYS A 48 -23.27 -8.75 -1.96
CA CYS A 48 -23.98 -9.90 -2.51
C CYS A 48 -25.49 -9.74 -2.31
N GLY A 49 -26.28 -9.86 -3.38
CA GLY A 49 -27.73 -9.81 -3.29
C GLY A 49 -28.37 -10.99 -2.56
N ALA A 50 -27.62 -12.08 -2.31
CA ALA A 50 -28.10 -13.26 -1.60
C ALA A 50 -27.70 -13.29 -0.12
N CYS A 51 -26.41 -13.17 0.21
CA CYS A 51 -25.93 -13.24 1.60
C CYS A 51 -25.72 -11.87 2.26
N GLY A 52 -25.85 -10.76 1.51
CA GLY A 52 -25.68 -9.40 2.03
C GLY A 52 -24.24 -8.99 2.37
N VAL A 53 -23.27 -9.89 2.25
CA VAL A 53 -21.86 -9.58 2.55
C VAL A 53 -21.34 -8.51 1.60
N LEU A 54 -20.81 -7.43 2.16
CA LEU A 54 -20.08 -6.40 1.42
C LEU A 54 -18.64 -6.87 1.19
N ASP A 55 -18.25 -6.95 -0.07
CA ASP A 55 -16.90 -7.36 -0.47
C ASP A 55 -16.36 -6.51 -1.61
N GLU A 56 -15.05 -6.58 -1.84
CA GLU A 56 -14.35 -5.86 -2.90
C GLU A 56 -14.25 -6.72 -4.16
N TRP A 57 -14.64 -6.13 -5.30
CA TRP A 57 -14.63 -6.77 -6.61
C TRP A 57 -13.82 -5.93 -7.60
N PRO A 58 -13.16 -6.53 -8.61
CA PRO A 58 -12.37 -5.78 -9.57
C PRO A 58 -13.19 -4.70 -10.27
N GLN A 59 -12.65 -3.48 -10.32
CA GLN A 59 -13.30 -2.37 -11.01
C GLN A 59 -13.44 -2.70 -12.50
N PRO A 60 -14.63 -2.53 -13.10
CA PRO A 60 -14.84 -2.80 -14.51
C PRO A 60 -14.06 -1.79 -15.36
N GLU A 61 -13.09 -2.29 -16.11
CA GLU A 61 -12.25 -1.51 -17.02
C GLU A 61 -12.45 -1.95 -18.48
N LEU A 62 -12.48 -0.97 -19.39
CA LEU A 62 -12.55 -1.16 -20.84
C LEU A 62 -11.26 -0.64 -21.47
N GLY A 63 -10.52 -1.53 -22.15
CA GLY A 63 -9.40 -1.15 -23.01
C GLY A 63 -9.89 -0.75 -24.40
N CYS A 64 -9.41 0.39 -24.91
CA CYS A 64 -9.63 0.82 -26.28
C CYS A 64 -8.37 0.57 -27.11
N GLY A 65 -8.52 0.17 -28.39
CA GLY A 65 -7.40 -0.01 -29.32
C GLY A 65 -6.58 1.25 -29.62
N CYS A 66 -6.99 2.43 -29.13
CA CYS A 66 -6.17 3.66 -29.16
C CYS A 66 -5.20 3.80 -27.96
N GLY A 67 -5.18 2.82 -27.05
CA GLY A 67 -4.34 2.83 -25.84
C GLY A 67 -5.00 3.43 -24.59
N ALA A 68 -6.22 3.97 -24.68
CA ALA A 68 -6.95 4.44 -23.51
C ALA A 68 -7.57 3.28 -22.72
N VAL A 69 -7.53 3.39 -21.39
CA VAL A 69 -8.26 2.51 -20.46
C VAL A 69 -9.30 3.34 -19.73
N LEU A 70 -10.55 2.87 -19.71
CA LEU A 70 -11.70 3.54 -19.12
C LEU A 70 -12.24 2.72 -17.96
N ARG A 71 -12.51 3.36 -16.81
CA ARG A 71 -13.24 2.78 -15.68
C ARG A 71 -14.72 3.09 -15.81
N LEU A 72 -15.55 2.05 -15.76
CA LEU A 72 -16.99 2.21 -15.79
C LEU A 72 -17.50 2.51 -14.36
N PRO A 73 -18.44 3.46 -14.20
CA PRO A 73 -19.00 3.81 -12.90
C PRO A 73 -19.89 2.68 -12.38
N VAL A 74 -19.82 2.40 -11.09
CA VAL A 74 -20.56 1.33 -10.40
C VAL A 74 -21.36 1.95 -9.26
N ASP A 75 -22.61 1.55 -9.09
CA ASP A 75 -23.55 2.11 -8.12
C ASP A 75 -23.15 1.75 -6.67
N PRO A 76 -22.81 2.74 -5.82
CA PRO A 76 -22.47 2.50 -4.42
C PRO A 76 -23.69 2.32 -3.50
N VAL A 77 -24.93 2.61 -3.93
CA VAL A 77 -26.10 2.59 -3.04
C VAL A 77 -26.57 1.16 -2.71
N ARG A 78 -26.21 0.16 -3.53
CA ARG A 78 -26.26 -1.27 -3.13
C ARG A 78 -25.02 -1.74 -2.35
N ALA A 79 -23.98 -0.91 -2.24
CA ALA A 79 -22.77 -1.17 -1.46
C ALA A 79 -22.86 -0.67 -0.01
N GLU A 80 -23.77 0.26 0.36
CA GLU A 80 -23.73 0.93 1.68
C GLU A 80 -24.95 0.77 2.62
N SER A 81 -26.13 0.37 2.17
CA SER A 81 -27.27 -0.05 3.03
C SER A 81 -27.03 -1.31 3.93
N GLY A 82 -26.39 -1.10 5.08
CA GLY A 82 -26.14 -2.07 6.15
C GLY A 82 -26.03 -1.38 7.51
N THR A 83 -27.15 -0.72 7.89
CA THR A 83 -27.61 -0.29 9.23
C THR A 83 -26.70 0.52 10.15
N ASP A 84 -27.14 1.74 10.46
CA ASP A 84 -27.27 2.21 11.84
C ASP A 84 -28.73 2.61 12.11
N GLY A 85 -29.44 1.72 12.82
CA GLY A 85 -30.64 2.08 13.55
C GLY A 85 -30.24 2.68 14.90
N ALA A 86 -30.01 3.99 14.93
CA ALA A 86 -29.97 4.75 16.17
C ALA A 86 -31.23 5.62 16.25
N ARG A 87 -32.12 5.21 17.16
CA ARG A 87 -33.35 5.87 17.56
C ARG A 87 -33.05 7.28 18.09
N ALA A 88 -33.28 8.31 17.29
CA ALA A 88 -33.53 9.66 17.77
C ALA A 88 -34.83 10.12 17.10
N GLY A 89 -35.92 10.05 17.85
CA GLY A 89 -37.18 10.64 17.42
C GLY A 89 -36.98 12.15 17.29
N GLN A 90 -37.39 12.69 16.16
CA GLN A 90 -37.85 14.08 16.07
C GLN A 90 -38.98 14.14 15.06
N VAL A 91 -40.08 14.63 15.60
CA VAL A 91 -41.41 14.79 15.06
C VAL A 91 -41.39 15.81 13.93
N SER A 92 -42.10 15.52 12.85
CA SER A 92 -42.43 16.49 11.80
C SER A 92 -43.17 17.70 12.42
N PRO A 93 -42.79 18.95 12.12
CA PRO A 93 -43.62 20.08 12.49
C PRO A 93 -44.88 20.14 11.59
N PRO A 94 -46.08 20.40 12.13
CA PRO A 94 -47.23 20.74 11.31
C PRO A 94 -47.18 22.21 10.88
N SER A 95 -47.59 22.48 9.64
CA SER A 95 -47.93 23.81 9.12
C SER A 95 -49.13 24.40 9.89
N PRO A 96 -49.17 25.73 10.06
CA PRO A 96 -50.42 26.46 10.18
C PRO A 96 -50.69 27.30 8.93
N GLU A 97 -51.95 27.25 8.50
CA GLU A 97 -52.56 28.03 7.43
C GLU A 97 -52.77 29.51 7.84
N ASP A 98 -52.83 30.39 6.83
CA ASP A 98 -53.20 31.82 6.89
C ASP A 98 -54.60 32.07 7.50
N PRO A 99 -54.86 33.29 8.02
CA PRO A 99 -55.70 34.20 7.23
C PRO A 99 -55.39 35.72 7.33
N ASP A 100 -55.59 36.38 6.17
CA ASP A 100 -56.05 37.75 5.90
C ASP A 100 -55.40 38.99 6.56
N ALA A 101 -54.76 39.83 5.72
CA ALA A 101 -55.19 41.22 5.41
C ALA A 101 -54.24 41.92 4.40
N ALA A 102 -54.79 42.50 3.34
CA ALA A 102 -54.13 43.42 2.39
C ALA A 102 -54.67 44.86 2.57
N PRO A 103 -54.27 45.88 1.76
CA PRO A 103 -52.95 46.52 1.52
C PRO A 103 -53.02 48.06 1.82
N PRO A 104 -52.07 48.95 1.41
CA PRO A 104 -52.05 49.50 0.03
C PRO A 104 -50.69 49.98 -0.56
N ASP A 105 -50.67 50.05 -1.90
CA ASP A 105 -50.08 51.02 -2.87
C ASP A 105 -48.73 51.76 -2.63
N ALA A 106 -47.84 51.69 -3.65
CA ALA A 106 -47.71 52.73 -4.70
C ALA A 106 -46.28 52.84 -5.27
N SER A 107 -46.19 52.81 -6.61
CA SER A 107 -45.21 53.51 -7.49
C SER A 107 -43.71 53.16 -7.33
N GLY A 108 -42.99 52.68 -8.36
CA GLY A 108 -43.03 53.06 -9.77
C GLY A 108 -41.91 54.06 -10.05
N ARG A 109 -40.92 53.70 -10.88
CA ARG A 109 -40.25 54.57 -11.86
C ARG A 109 -39.23 53.83 -12.71
N ASP A 110 -39.37 54.14 -14.00
CA ASP A 110 -38.63 53.75 -15.19
C ASP A 110 -37.15 54.17 -15.19
N GLY A 111 -36.38 53.56 -16.10
CA GLY A 111 -35.06 54.06 -16.50
C GLY A 111 -34.34 53.19 -17.53
N VAL A 112 -34.70 53.33 -18.80
CA VAL A 112 -33.97 52.81 -19.98
C VAL A 112 -32.79 53.74 -20.31
N ALA A 113 -31.63 53.16 -20.69
CA ALA A 113 -30.76 53.52 -21.84
C ALA A 113 -29.27 53.13 -21.63
N GLY A 114 -28.66 52.42 -22.60
CA GLY A 114 -27.19 52.33 -22.80
C GLY A 114 -26.67 53.55 -23.57
N PRO A 115 -25.54 53.51 -24.33
CA PRO A 115 -24.46 52.52 -24.45
C PRO A 115 -23.04 53.16 -24.40
N GLY A 116 -21.97 52.40 -24.67
CA GLY A 116 -20.68 52.94 -25.14
C GLY A 116 -19.44 52.31 -24.51
N GLY A 117 -18.64 51.59 -25.31
CA GLY A 117 -17.33 51.05 -24.92
C GLY A 117 -16.16 51.99 -25.22
N VAL A 118 -14.94 51.54 -24.93
CA VAL A 118 -13.73 51.66 -25.78
C VAL A 118 -12.54 50.90 -25.14
N ASP A 119 -11.67 50.44 -26.05
CA ASP A 119 -10.23 50.18 -25.98
C ASP A 119 -9.64 48.93 -25.28
N GLY A 120 -8.90 48.17 -26.10
CA GLY A 120 -8.12 46.98 -25.74
C GLY A 120 -6.67 47.30 -25.35
N PRO A 121 -5.69 46.57 -25.90
CA PRO A 121 -5.10 45.38 -25.26
C PRO A 121 -3.65 45.62 -24.81
N ASN A 122 -3.08 44.71 -24.01
CA ASN A 122 -1.63 44.61 -23.93
C ASN A 122 -1.13 43.16 -24.00
N SER A 123 -0.37 42.91 -25.06
CA SER A 123 0.51 41.77 -25.28
C SER A 123 1.91 42.10 -24.75
N ALA A 124 2.58 41.12 -24.16
CA ALA A 124 4.05 40.91 -24.20
C ALA A 124 4.27 39.52 -23.57
N ASP A 125 4.50 38.45 -24.33
CA ASP A 125 5.64 38.13 -25.21
C ASP A 125 6.88 37.62 -24.46
N SER A 126 7.49 36.64 -25.14
CA SER A 126 8.82 36.07 -24.97
C SER A 126 8.98 35.05 -23.83
N GLY A 127 9.39 33.79 -24.07
CA GLY A 127 9.95 33.18 -25.28
C GLY A 127 11.14 32.28 -24.92
N ALA A 128 11.28 31.21 -25.71
CA ALA A 128 12.50 30.47 -26.01
C ALA A 128 12.99 29.32 -25.08
N SER A 129 12.71 28.11 -25.58
CA SER A 129 13.69 27.16 -26.16
C SER A 129 14.56 26.24 -25.28
N SER A 130 14.38 24.96 -25.61
CA SER A 130 15.29 23.81 -25.60
C SER A 130 16.73 24.08 -26.09
N VAL A 131 17.74 23.40 -25.54
CA VAL A 131 18.38 22.17 -26.09
C VAL A 131 19.62 21.72 -25.28
N ALA A 132 19.89 20.40 -25.35
CA ALA A 132 21.19 19.74 -25.51
C ALA A 132 22.06 19.29 -24.32
N ALA A 133 22.64 18.11 -24.57
CA ALA A 133 23.54 17.26 -23.82
C ALA A 133 24.92 17.86 -23.51
N GLY A 134 25.60 17.26 -22.52
CA GLY A 134 27.03 17.40 -22.33
C GLY A 134 27.55 16.53 -21.18
N THR A 135 28.24 15.44 -21.53
CA THR A 135 29.19 14.72 -20.66
C THR A 135 30.36 15.65 -20.32
N PRO A 136 31.00 15.51 -19.14
CA PRO A 136 32.38 15.04 -19.15
C PRO A 136 32.78 14.17 -17.94
N SER A 137 33.87 13.43 -18.14
CA SER A 137 34.76 12.79 -17.15
C SER A 137 36.18 12.91 -17.75
N PRO A 138 37.33 12.66 -17.08
CA PRO A 138 37.70 12.67 -15.65
C PRO A 138 39.01 13.48 -15.38
N SER A 139 39.42 13.64 -14.11
CA SER A 139 40.81 13.82 -13.57
C SER A 139 40.72 14.32 -12.12
N ARG A 140 41.59 14.06 -11.13
CA ARG A 140 42.74 13.18 -10.87
C ARG A 140 43.04 13.32 -9.35
N GLU A 141 43.54 12.24 -8.76
CA GLU A 141 44.55 12.18 -7.67
C GLU A 141 44.30 12.83 -6.28
N GLY A 142 44.30 11.97 -5.25
CA GLY A 142 44.51 12.30 -3.84
C GLY A 142 44.60 11.03 -2.99
N ARG A 143 45.83 10.57 -2.71
CA ARG A 143 46.17 9.35 -1.95
C ARG A 143 45.91 9.49 -0.43
N PRO A 144 45.88 8.38 0.33
CA PRO A 144 45.43 8.31 1.72
C PRO A 144 46.57 8.48 2.74
N GLY A 145 46.24 9.01 3.91
CA GLY A 145 47.11 9.06 5.10
C GLY A 145 46.47 8.31 6.28
N THR A 146 47.25 7.38 6.83
CA THR A 146 47.02 6.52 8.00
C THR A 146 46.85 7.31 9.31
N PRO A 147 46.27 6.68 10.36
CA PRO A 147 46.83 6.88 11.69
C PRO A 147 47.16 5.53 12.38
N GLU A 148 48.35 5.48 12.96
CA GLU A 148 48.82 4.44 13.88
C GLU A 148 49.36 5.10 15.16
N GLY A 149 49.20 4.44 16.30
CA GLY A 149 49.87 4.76 17.58
C GLY A 149 48.90 4.98 18.75
N THR A 150 48.43 3.93 19.44
CA THR A 150 49.01 3.28 20.64
C THR A 150 49.19 4.19 21.87
N GLY A 151 48.50 3.83 22.96
CA GLY A 151 48.75 4.33 24.31
C GLY A 151 48.04 3.45 25.35
N THR A 152 48.80 3.01 26.34
CA THR A 152 48.65 1.79 27.15
C THR A 152 48.10 2.07 28.55
N SER A 153 47.45 1.04 29.13
CA SER A 153 47.20 0.64 30.53
C SER A 153 47.31 1.60 31.73
N GLY A 154 46.40 1.40 32.70
CA GLY A 154 46.58 1.75 34.11
C GLY A 154 45.40 1.28 34.99
N ASP A 155 45.61 0.15 35.69
CA ASP A 155 44.78 -0.39 36.78
C ASP A 155 45.35 0.09 38.15
N VAL A 156 44.55 -0.06 39.20
CA VAL A 156 44.83 -0.16 40.65
C VAL A 156 44.26 0.98 41.55
N GLY A 157 43.16 0.65 42.26
CA GLY A 157 43.12 0.62 43.73
C GLY A 157 42.57 1.82 44.55
N SER A 158 41.32 1.69 45.04
CA SER A 158 40.69 1.95 46.39
C SER A 158 41.43 2.67 47.55
N PRO A 159 40.80 3.05 48.70
CA PRO A 159 39.35 3.18 49.07
C PRO A 159 38.96 4.45 49.92
N GLY A 160 37.64 4.69 50.04
CA GLY A 160 36.93 4.95 51.31
C GLY A 160 36.79 6.39 51.85
N THR A 161 35.56 6.84 52.10
CA THR A 161 35.05 7.52 53.33
C THR A 161 33.53 7.77 53.18
N PRO A 162 32.70 7.63 54.25
CA PRO A 162 31.26 7.41 54.16
C PRO A 162 30.43 8.69 54.29
N GLY A 163 29.16 8.65 53.86
CA GLY A 163 28.17 9.58 54.35
C GLY A 163 26.92 9.75 53.49
N ARG A 164 25.78 9.38 54.09
CA ARG A 164 24.42 9.88 53.85
C ARG A 164 23.52 9.06 52.93
N GLU A 165 22.82 8.16 53.62
CA GLU A 165 21.66 7.39 53.18
C GLU A 165 20.54 8.30 52.65
N VAL A 166 20.05 7.98 51.47
CA VAL A 166 18.77 8.44 50.92
C VAL A 166 17.89 7.20 50.80
N PRO A 167 16.68 7.15 51.37
CA PRO A 167 15.87 5.94 51.35
C PRO A 167 15.29 5.73 49.95
N ALA A 168 15.95 4.87 49.16
CA ALA A 168 15.41 4.35 47.91
C ALA A 168 14.44 3.21 48.23
N SER A 169 13.19 3.40 47.82
CA SER A 169 12.13 2.42 47.92
C SER A 169 12.52 1.11 47.22
N HIS A 170 12.67 0.06 48.02
CA HIS A 170 12.84 -1.31 47.54
C HIS A 170 11.60 -1.75 46.76
N ARG A 171 11.60 -1.53 45.44
CA ARG A 171 10.81 -2.36 44.52
C ARG A 171 11.55 -3.67 44.37
N GLU A 172 10.99 -4.69 45.02
CA GLU A 172 11.39 -6.08 44.93
C GLU A 172 11.55 -6.50 43.46
N SER A 173 12.81 -6.61 43.04
CA SER A 173 13.18 -7.03 41.71
C SER A 173 12.99 -8.54 41.65
N GLY A 174 11.86 -8.99 41.10
CA GLY A 174 11.63 -10.40 40.79
C GLY A 174 12.78 -10.97 39.96
N PRO A 175 13.05 -12.29 40.04
CA PRO A 175 14.21 -12.89 39.41
C PRO A 175 14.22 -12.57 37.92
N TYR A 176 15.30 -11.91 37.48
CA TYR A 176 15.55 -11.61 36.08
C TYR A 176 15.49 -12.93 35.30
N ARG A 177 14.39 -13.15 34.59
CA ARG A 177 14.21 -14.36 33.77
C ARG A 177 15.23 -14.25 32.64
N ARG A 178 16.35 -14.96 32.79
CA ARG A 178 17.40 -15.04 31.78
C ARG A 178 16.74 -15.35 30.44
N PRO A 179 16.93 -14.50 29.40
CA PRO A 179 16.32 -14.75 28.10
C PRO A 179 16.75 -16.14 27.63
N PRO A 180 15.84 -16.92 27.02
CA PRO A 180 16.17 -18.26 26.55
C PRO A 180 17.39 -18.18 25.64
N THR A 181 18.42 -18.96 25.95
CA THR A 181 19.57 -19.14 25.07
C THR A 181 19.07 -19.72 23.75
N VAL A 182 19.30 -19.01 22.65
CA VAL A 182 18.89 -19.45 21.32
C VAL A 182 19.74 -20.68 20.95
N GLY A 183 19.12 -21.86 20.97
CA GLY A 183 19.75 -23.08 20.46
C GLY A 183 19.90 -23.01 18.93
N PRO A 184 20.75 -23.86 18.33
CA PRO A 184 20.94 -23.89 16.88
C PRO A 184 19.60 -24.11 16.17
N ARG A 185 19.35 -23.33 15.10
CA ARG A 185 18.10 -23.43 14.33
C ARG A 185 17.97 -24.83 13.74
N PRO A 186 16.80 -25.50 13.89
CA PRO A 186 16.57 -26.79 13.25
C PRO A 186 16.63 -26.65 11.72
N ALA A 187 16.86 -27.75 11.01
CA ALA A 187 16.74 -27.76 9.55
C ALA A 187 15.32 -27.34 9.12
N PHE A 188 15.21 -26.63 7.99
CA PHE A 188 13.92 -26.25 7.44
C PHE A 188 13.19 -27.48 6.91
N GLN A 189 11.90 -27.61 7.25
CA GLN A 189 11.03 -28.66 6.73
C GLN A 189 10.07 -28.03 5.70
N PRO A 190 10.28 -28.25 4.39
CA PRO A 190 9.46 -27.64 3.35
C PRO A 190 8.08 -28.31 3.25
N VAL A 191 7.11 -27.55 2.73
CA VAL A 191 5.74 -28.01 2.46
C VAL A 191 5.47 -27.84 0.97
N THR A 192 5.08 -28.93 0.30
CA THR A 192 4.79 -28.93 -1.14
C THR A 192 3.73 -27.90 -1.51
N ILE A 193 3.98 -27.14 -2.58
CA ILE A 193 3.07 -26.10 -3.07
C ILE A 193 2.23 -26.67 -4.21
N ARG A 194 0.90 -26.69 -4.02
CA ARG A 194 -0.08 -27.10 -5.05
C ARG A 194 -1.00 -25.95 -5.45
N THR A 195 -1.14 -24.96 -4.58
CA THR A 195 -2.01 -23.80 -4.76
C THR A 195 -1.30 -22.50 -4.39
N ALA A 196 -1.87 -21.37 -4.82
CA ALA A 196 -1.40 -20.04 -4.39
C ALA A 196 -1.50 -19.83 -2.86
N HIS A 197 -2.45 -20.50 -2.21
CA HIS A 197 -2.57 -20.47 -0.75
C HIS A 197 -1.40 -21.23 -0.09
N ASP A 198 -1.01 -22.38 -0.64
CA ASP A 198 0.14 -23.15 -0.16
C ASP A 198 1.43 -22.34 -0.29
N ALA A 199 1.60 -21.58 -1.38
CA ALA A 199 2.76 -20.70 -1.55
C ALA A 199 2.84 -19.63 -0.44
N ARG A 200 1.72 -19.02 -0.07
CA ARG A 200 1.66 -18.06 1.04
C ARG A 200 1.98 -18.73 2.37
N HIS A 201 1.42 -19.92 2.62
CA HIS A 201 1.70 -20.69 3.83
C HIS A 201 3.16 -21.15 3.92
N ALA A 202 3.77 -21.57 2.81
CA ALA A 202 5.17 -21.96 2.73
C ALA A 202 6.10 -20.76 3.04
N ALA A 203 5.82 -19.59 2.45
CA ALA A 203 6.54 -18.36 2.73
C ALA A 203 6.41 -17.93 4.21
N ALA A 204 5.20 -17.97 4.77
CA ALA A 204 4.97 -17.69 6.19
C ALA A 204 5.73 -18.66 7.10
N HIS A 205 5.69 -19.95 6.78
CA HIS A 205 6.41 -21.00 7.50
C HIS A 205 7.92 -20.74 7.49
N TYR A 206 8.47 -20.38 6.34
CA TYR A 206 9.88 -20.02 6.21
C TYR A 206 10.28 -18.79 7.02
N LEU A 207 9.47 -17.72 6.99
CA LEU A 207 9.74 -16.53 7.81
C LEU A 207 9.69 -16.85 9.32
N ARG A 208 8.75 -17.69 9.77
CA ARG A 208 8.70 -18.16 11.16
C ARG A 208 9.93 -18.96 11.54
N TRP A 209 10.41 -19.81 10.62
CA TRP A 209 11.66 -20.56 10.77
C TRP A 209 12.88 -19.62 10.86
N LEU A 210 12.93 -18.54 10.07
CA LEU A 210 13.91 -17.45 10.17
C LEU A 210 13.77 -16.59 11.46
N GLY A 211 12.84 -16.91 12.35
CA GLY A 211 12.68 -16.20 13.63
C GLY A 211 11.63 -15.10 13.63
N PHE A 212 10.92 -14.84 12.52
CA PHE A 212 9.73 -13.98 12.51
C PHE A 212 8.51 -14.75 13.02
N ARG A 213 8.49 -15.06 14.32
CA ARG A 213 7.56 -16.01 14.95
C ARG A 213 6.08 -15.66 14.78
N GLU A 214 5.77 -14.37 14.73
CA GLU A 214 4.40 -13.86 14.71
C GLU A 214 3.92 -13.48 13.30
N VAL A 215 4.51 -14.05 12.24
CA VAL A 215 4.03 -13.86 10.88
C VAL A 215 2.71 -14.58 10.68
N ARG A 216 1.72 -13.86 10.14
CA ARG A 216 0.40 -14.36 9.76
C ARG A 216 0.22 -14.21 8.24
N VAL A 217 -0.44 -15.19 7.64
CA VAL A 217 -0.94 -15.09 6.27
C VAL A 217 -2.20 -14.24 6.33
N THR A 218 -2.36 -13.30 5.42
CA THR A 218 -3.58 -12.52 5.30
C THR A 218 -4.57 -13.30 4.45
N ASP A 219 -5.61 -13.85 5.09
CA ASP A 219 -6.62 -14.69 4.43
C ASP A 219 -7.48 -13.91 3.42
N ARG A 220 -7.61 -12.59 3.62
CA ARG A 220 -8.25 -11.65 2.70
C ARG A 220 -7.13 -10.81 2.09
N ARG A 221 -6.97 -10.85 0.76
CA ARG A 221 -5.95 -10.06 0.03
C ARG A 221 -6.12 -8.59 0.39
N PRO A 222 -5.25 -8.01 1.25
CA PRO A 222 -5.43 -6.64 1.69
C PRO A 222 -5.08 -5.70 0.55
N SER A 223 -5.59 -4.47 0.62
CA SER A 223 -5.38 -3.47 -0.41
C SER A 223 -3.92 -3.02 -0.58
N SER A 224 -3.04 -3.45 0.33
CA SER A 224 -1.61 -3.21 0.29
C SER A 224 -0.83 -4.17 -0.62
N GLY A 225 -1.47 -5.23 -1.16
CA GLY A 225 -0.77 -6.28 -1.92
C GLY A 225 0.17 -7.14 -1.05
N LEU A 226 0.03 -7.07 0.28
CA LEU A 226 0.83 -7.83 1.24
C LEU A 226 0.12 -9.12 1.65
N ASP A 227 0.75 -10.25 1.35
CA ASP A 227 0.23 -11.58 1.69
C ASP A 227 0.64 -12.03 3.10
N LEU A 228 1.70 -11.42 3.66
CA LEU A 228 2.29 -11.78 4.95
C LEU A 228 2.45 -10.54 5.83
N ARG A 229 2.05 -10.64 7.11
CA ARG A 229 2.29 -9.59 8.10
C ARG A 229 2.72 -10.16 9.44
N GLY A 230 3.72 -9.53 10.03
CA GLY A 230 4.14 -9.73 11.41
C GLY A 230 4.65 -8.41 12.01
N PRO A 231 5.03 -8.39 13.29
CA PRO A 231 5.46 -7.16 13.97
C PRO A 231 6.69 -6.50 13.34
N ARG A 232 7.60 -7.31 12.80
CA ARG A 232 8.91 -6.87 12.26
C ARG A 232 9.07 -7.07 10.76
N VAL A 233 8.11 -7.72 10.11
CA VAL A 233 8.21 -8.11 8.70
C VAL A 233 6.87 -8.00 8.01
N VAL A 234 6.92 -7.57 6.75
CA VAL A 234 5.82 -7.70 5.80
C VAL A 234 6.33 -8.45 4.58
N GLY A 235 5.44 -9.17 3.90
CA GLY A 235 5.83 -9.92 2.74
C GLY A 235 4.79 -9.98 1.64
N HIS A 236 5.29 -10.06 0.42
CA HIS A 236 4.52 -10.35 -0.78
C HIS A 236 4.89 -11.73 -1.30
N VAL A 237 3.90 -12.47 -1.79
CA VAL A 237 4.09 -13.76 -2.44
C VAL A 237 3.39 -13.71 -3.79
N ASP A 238 4.17 -13.76 -4.86
CA ASP A 238 3.68 -13.85 -6.22
C ASP A 238 3.58 -15.33 -6.66
N PRO A 239 2.37 -15.91 -6.74
CA PRO A 239 2.17 -17.29 -7.18
C PRO A 239 2.00 -17.40 -8.71
N THR A 240 2.17 -16.31 -9.47
CA THR A 240 1.96 -16.34 -10.91
C THR A 240 3.14 -16.99 -11.64
N THR A 241 2.92 -17.28 -12.92
CA THR A 241 3.93 -17.82 -13.83
C THR A 241 4.73 -16.72 -14.54
N SER A 242 4.51 -15.44 -14.19
CA SER A 242 5.21 -14.30 -14.77
C SER A 242 6.26 -13.75 -13.79
N PRO A 243 7.45 -13.33 -14.26
CA PRO A 243 8.45 -12.74 -13.37
C PRO A 243 7.96 -11.42 -12.75
N VAL A 244 8.34 -11.20 -11.48
CA VAL A 244 8.03 -9.94 -10.76
C VAL A 244 8.84 -8.77 -11.33
N GLU A 245 8.16 -7.67 -11.62
CA GLU A 245 8.73 -6.46 -12.19
C GLU A 245 9.30 -5.50 -11.13
N ALA A 246 10.10 -4.52 -11.56
CA ALA A 246 10.79 -3.60 -10.66
C ALA A 246 9.82 -2.74 -9.84
N ARG A 247 8.71 -2.32 -10.46
CA ARG A 247 7.69 -1.50 -9.81
C ARG A 247 7.00 -2.23 -8.65
N ASP A 248 6.79 -3.53 -8.76
CA ASP A 248 6.21 -4.33 -7.67
C ASP A 248 7.15 -4.42 -6.47
N VAL A 249 8.46 -4.59 -6.73
CA VAL A 249 9.51 -4.56 -5.70
C VAL A 249 9.55 -3.19 -5.00
N GLU A 250 9.50 -2.09 -5.75
CA GLU A 250 9.48 -0.75 -5.17
C GLU A 250 8.23 -0.49 -4.32
N THR A 251 7.06 -0.90 -4.83
CA THR A 251 5.79 -0.75 -4.11
C THR A 251 5.83 -1.52 -2.78
N LEU A 252 6.33 -2.75 -2.80
CA LEU A 252 6.53 -3.55 -1.59
C LEU A 252 7.51 -2.89 -0.62
N TRP A 253 8.62 -2.35 -1.11
CA TRP A 253 9.60 -1.64 -0.28
C TRP A 253 8.99 -0.41 0.40
N LEU A 254 8.22 0.40 -0.33
CA LEU A 254 7.52 1.57 0.23
C LEU A 254 6.52 1.16 1.32
N ASN A 255 5.79 0.05 1.13
CA ASN A 255 4.89 -0.48 2.15
C ASN A 255 5.65 -0.89 3.43
N GLY A 256 6.80 -1.56 3.28
CA GLY A 256 7.67 -1.91 4.40
C GLY A 256 8.19 -0.68 5.14
N LEU A 257 8.68 0.32 4.41
CA LEU A 257 9.12 1.59 4.98
C LEU A 257 8.00 2.30 5.74
N ASN A 258 6.81 2.40 5.13
CA ASN A 258 5.67 3.05 5.75
C ASN A 258 5.23 2.36 7.05
N GLU A 259 5.35 1.04 7.12
CA GLU A 259 5.07 0.27 8.34
C GLU A 259 6.29 0.13 9.27
N SER A 260 7.45 0.70 8.93
CA SER A 260 8.71 0.50 9.63
C SER A 260 9.08 -0.98 9.85
N ARG A 261 8.83 -1.80 8.83
CA ARG A 261 9.03 -3.26 8.84
C ARG A 261 9.95 -3.67 7.70
N THR A 262 10.68 -4.77 7.91
CA THR A 262 11.44 -5.40 6.81
C THR A 262 10.47 -5.94 5.77
N ALA A 263 10.57 -5.50 4.53
CA ALA A 263 9.80 -6.05 3.42
C ALA A 263 10.54 -7.23 2.78
N VAL A 264 9.84 -8.31 2.46
CA VAL A 264 10.40 -9.51 1.80
C VAL A 264 9.51 -9.96 0.65
N CYS A 265 10.09 -10.33 -0.49
CA CYS A 265 9.34 -10.85 -1.63
C CYS A 265 9.64 -12.33 -1.87
N PHE A 266 8.59 -13.09 -2.18
CA PHE A 266 8.67 -14.45 -2.68
C PHE A 266 7.99 -14.52 -4.06
N SER A 267 8.57 -15.28 -4.99
CA SER A 267 7.98 -15.48 -6.32
C SER A 267 8.17 -16.93 -6.79
N LEU A 268 7.16 -17.50 -7.46
CA LEU A 268 7.29 -18.80 -8.14
C LEU A 268 8.05 -18.69 -9.46
N ALA A 269 7.74 -17.67 -10.28
CA ALA A 269 8.37 -17.44 -11.58
C ALA A 269 9.69 -16.64 -11.52
N GLY A 270 10.05 -16.17 -10.33
CA GLY A 270 11.22 -15.35 -10.10
C GLY A 270 11.03 -13.88 -10.48
N TYR A 271 12.11 -13.27 -10.96
CA TYR A 271 12.29 -11.81 -10.99
C TYR A 271 12.96 -11.40 -12.30
N THR A 272 12.54 -10.26 -12.86
CA THR A 272 13.29 -9.64 -13.96
C THR A 272 14.70 -9.22 -13.50
N ALA A 273 15.62 -8.99 -14.45
CA ALA A 273 16.96 -8.51 -14.12
C ALA A 273 16.91 -7.13 -13.43
N GLU A 274 16.01 -6.26 -13.91
CA GLU A 274 15.79 -4.94 -13.36
C GLU A 274 15.28 -5.01 -11.91
N SER A 275 14.31 -5.88 -11.62
CA SER A 275 13.78 -6.00 -10.25
C SER A 275 14.81 -6.56 -9.27
N ARG A 276 15.68 -7.48 -9.69
CA ARG A 276 16.82 -7.94 -8.88
C ARG A 276 17.81 -6.82 -8.59
N HIS A 277 18.23 -6.06 -9.60
CA HIS A 277 19.13 -4.93 -9.42
C HIS A 277 18.52 -3.85 -8.50
N ARG A 278 17.23 -3.56 -8.68
CA ARG A 278 16.51 -2.60 -7.84
C ARG A 278 16.42 -3.06 -6.40
N ALA A 279 16.10 -4.34 -6.15
CA ALA A 279 16.03 -4.91 -4.81
C ALA A 279 17.37 -4.85 -4.07
N GLU A 280 18.49 -5.01 -4.76
CA GLU A 280 19.83 -4.83 -4.18
C GLU A 280 20.02 -3.40 -3.65
N GLY A 281 19.70 -2.39 -4.46
CA GLY A 281 19.80 -0.99 -4.05
C GLY A 281 18.86 -0.62 -2.90
N LEU A 282 17.69 -1.27 -2.81
CA LEU A 282 16.70 -1.04 -1.75
C LEU A 282 16.94 -1.89 -0.49
N GLY A 283 17.86 -2.86 -0.56
CA GLY A 283 18.08 -3.82 0.53
C GLY A 283 16.91 -4.78 0.76
N LEU A 284 16.08 -5.05 -0.25
CA LEU A 284 14.88 -5.88 -0.15
C LEU A 284 15.21 -7.37 -0.42
N PRO A 285 15.04 -8.29 0.54
CA PRO A 285 15.24 -9.72 0.35
C PRO A 285 14.29 -10.34 -0.68
N LEU A 286 14.87 -11.00 -1.70
CA LEU A 286 14.14 -11.73 -2.73
C LEU A 286 14.37 -13.25 -2.60
N PHE A 287 13.29 -14.03 -2.67
CA PHE A 287 13.33 -15.48 -2.66
C PHE A 287 12.54 -16.06 -3.83
N VAL A 288 13.08 -17.10 -4.48
CA VAL A 288 12.31 -17.93 -5.42
C VAL A 288 11.78 -19.14 -4.66
N LEU A 289 10.48 -19.39 -4.75
CA LEU A 289 9.84 -20.58 -4.21
C LEU A 289 9.78 -21.65 -5.29
N ASP A 290 10.39 -22.81 -5.04
CA ASP A 290 10.12 -23.99 -5.86
C ASP A 290 8.81 -24.67 -5.43
N LEU A 291 8.27 -25.56 -6.27
CA LEU A 291 7.05 -26.31 -5.96
C LEU A 291 7.23 -27.33 -4.82
N THR A 292 8.48 -27.60 -4.40
CA THR A 292 8.76 -28.41 -3.21
C THR A 292 8.52 -27.62 -1.92
N GLY A 293 8.46 -26.29 -2.01
CA GLY A 293 8.23 -25.37 -0.90
C GLY A 293 9.51 -24.85 -0.25
N THR A 294 10.67 -25.02 -0.90
CA THR A 294 11.96 -24.54 -0.38
C THR A 294 12.29 -23.18 -0.99
N PRO A 295 12.31 -22.09 -0.22
CA PRO A 295 12.69 -20.77 -0.75
C PRO A 295 14.20 -20.68 -0.97
N GLN A 296 14.61 -20.20 -2.14
CA GLN A 296 16.01 -19.96 -2.50
C GLN A 296 16.32 -18.46 -2.52
N PRO A 297 17.33 -17.98 -1.76
CA PRO A 297 17.72 -16.57 -1.79
C PRO A 297 18.36 -16.22 -3.14
N VAL A 298 17.87 -15.17 -3.80
CA VAL A 298 18.37 -14.77 -5.13
C VAL A 298 19.12 -13.45 -5.17
N ASN A 299 19.30 -12.80 -4.00
CA ASN A 299 20.06 -11.57 -3.87
C ASN A 299 20.82 -11.47 -2.54
N THR A 300 21.67 -10.47 -2.40
CA THR A 300 22.53 -10.26 -1.23
C THR A 300 21.73 -10.01 0.05
N PRO A 301 20.69 -9.15 0.05
CA PRO A 301 19.79 -8.99 1.20
C PRO A 301 19.14 -10.30 1.68
N ALA A 302 18.67 -11.16 0.77
CA ALA A 302 18.10 -12.46 1.13
C ALA A 302 19.13 -13.39 1.78
N ASN A 303 20.34 -13.41 1.24
CA ASN A 303 21.45 -14.17 1.82
C ASN A 303 21.84 -13.65 3.21
N ARG A 304 21.84 -12.33 3.42
CA ARG A 304 22.04 -11.75 4.76
C ARG A 304 20.92 -12.14 5.71
N LEU A 305 19.67 -12.07 5.26
CA LEU A 305 18.51 -12.44 6.08
C LEU A 305 18.57 -13.91 6.53
N LEU A 306 18.93 -14.82 5.62
CA LEU A 306 19.09 -16.24 5.92
C LEU A 306 20.17 -16.48 7.00
N ARG A 307 21.29 -15.76 6.92
CA ARG A 307 22.41 -15.86 7.88
C ARG A 307 22.16 -15.13 9.21
N ALA A 308 21.44 -14.01 9.18
CA ALA A 308 21.24 -13.13 10.34
C ALA A 308 20.07 -13.54 11.24
N ALA A 309 19.18 -14.40 10.73
CA ALA A 309 18.18 -15.01 11.57
C ALA A 309 18.88 -15.72 12.76
N PRO A 310 18.31 -15.66 13.98
CA PRO A 310 18.91 -16.23 15.19
C PRO A 310 18.81 -17.76 15.25
#